data_AF-A0A1Y0NAI7-F1
#
_entry.id   AF-A0A1Y0NAI7-F1
#
_cell.length_a   1.000
_cell.length_b   1.000
_cell.length_c   1.000
_cell.angle_alpha   90.00
_cell.angle_beta   90.00
_cell.angle_gamma   90.00
#
_symmetry.space_group_name_H-M   'P 1'
#
loop_
_entity.id
_entity.type
_entity.pdbx_description
1 polymer ?
#
loop_
_entity_poly.entity_id
_entity_poly.type
_entity_poly.pdbx_seq_one_letter_code
_entity_poly.pdbx_strand_id
1 'polypeptide(L)' 'MLTWAHARGVQLILIEPGKPNQNAYIESFNGGFRDECLNEQWFTS' A
#
# COMPACT_ATOMS: atom_id res chain seq x y z
N MET A 1 -7.81 -5.31 12.57
CA MET A 1 -6.48 -5.65 12.00
C MET A 1 -5.43 -5.96 13.06
N LEU A 2 -5.20 -5.09 14.05
CA LEU A 2 -4.20 -5.34 15.11
C LEU A 2 -4.41 -6.67 15.87
N THR A 3 -5.62 -6.96 16.32
CA THR A 3 -5.95 -8.23 16.98
C THR A 3 -5.68 -9.45 16.10
N TRP A 4 -5.97 -9.33 14.80
CA TRP A 4 -5.73 -10.40 13.83
C TRP A 4 -4.24 -10.63 13.61
N ALA A 5 -3.45 -9.55 13.51
CA ALA A 5 -2.01 -9.60 13.30
C ALA A 5 -1.31 -10.19 14.53
N HIS A 6 -1.70 -9.74 15.72
CA HIS A 6 -1.23 -10.29 16.99
C HIS A 6 -1.56 -11.78 17.12
N ALA A 7 -2.80 -12.18 16.84
CA ALA A 7 -3.21 -13.59 16.88
C ALA A 7 -2.45 -14.48 15.90
N ARG A 8 -1.84 -13.90 14.86
CA ARG A 8 -1.06 -14.62 13.83
C ARG A 8 0.45 -14.42 13.96
N GLY A 9 0.92 -13.70 14.99
CA GLY A 9 2.34 -13.39 15.14
C GLY A 9 2.91 -12.53 14.01
N VAL A 10 2.06 -11.79 13.28
CA VAL A 10 2.50 -10.91 12.20
C VAL A 10 3.04 -9.61 12.81
N GLN A 11 4.32 -9.34 12.57
CA GLN A 11 4.94 -8.09 12.97
C GLN A 11 4.40 -6.94 12.12
N LEU A 12 3.99 -5.86 12.79
CA LEU A 12 3.59 -4.62 12.14
C LEU A 12 4.74 -3.62 12.22
N ILE A 13 5.15 -3.09 11.07
CA ILE A 13 6.16 -2.04 10.97
C ILE A 13 5.43 -0.80 10.44
N LEU A 14 5.35 0.22 11.28
CA LEU A 14 4.67 1.48 10.97
C LEU A 14 5.70 2.53 10.55
N ILE A 15 5.31 3.41 9.63
CA ILE A 15 6.10 4.59 9.30
C ILE A 15 6.02 5.62 10.44
N GLU A 16 7.06 6.43 10.54
CA GLU A 16 7.08 7.57 11.44
C GLU A 16 6.17 8.69 10.91
N PRO A 17 5.41 9.37 11.79
CA PRO A 17 4.63 10.54 11.39
C PRO A 17 5.49 11.59 10.71
N GLY A 18 5.06 12.07 9.55
CA GLY A 18 5.80 13.07 8.77
C GLY A 18 6.98 12.53 7.95
N LYS A 19 7.20 11.20 7.90
CA LYS A 19 8.22 10.57 7.06
C LYS A 19 7.62 9.68 5.96
N PRO A 20 6.93 10.26 4.96
CA PRO A 20 6.27 9.49 3.90
C PRO A 20 7.27 8.69 3.05
N ASN A 21 8.51 9.16 2.95
CA ASN A 21 9.59 8.47 2.23
C ASN A 21 9.90 7.05 2.75
N GLN A 22 9.52 6.72 3.99
CA GLN A 22 9.64 5.35 4.52
C GLN A 22 8.71 4.34 3.80
N ASN A 23 7.68 4.83 3.09
CA ASN A 23 6.75 4.03 2.31
C ASN A 23 7.00 4.12 0.78
N ALA A 24 8.06 4.82 0.36
CA ALA A 24 8.27 5.21 -1.05
C ALA A 24 8.26 4.02 -2.02
N TYR A 25 8.79 2.87 -1.62
CA TYR A 25 8.80 1.67 -2.47
C TYR A 25 7.38 1.16 -2.76
N ILE A 26 6.53 1.07 -1.73
CA ILE A 26 5.14 0.62 -1.87
C ILE A 26 4.32 1.64 -2.67
N GLU A 27 4.58 2.93 -2.48
CA GLU A 27 3.93 3.99 -3.27
C GLU A 27 4.30 3.91 -4.75
N SER A 28 5.58 3.72 -5.07
CA SER A 28 6.04 3.53 -6.44
C SER A 28 5.41 2.29 -7.08
N PHE A 29 5.40 1.16 -6.38
CA PHE A 29 4.75 -0.06 -6.85
C PHE A 29 3.25 0.15 -7.12
N ASN A 30 2.53 0.76 -6.19
CA ASN A 30 1.10 0.99 -6.33
C ASN A 30 0.78 1.98 -7.47
N GLY A 31 1.63 2.98 -7.70
CA GLY A 31 1.51 3.88 -8.85
C GLY A 31 1.65 3.12 -10.16
N GLY A 32 2.76 2.39 -10.34
CA GLY A 32 3.01 1.60 -11.54
C GLY A 32 1.91 0.56 -11.80
N PHE A 33 1.52 -0.22 -10.77
CA PHE A 33 0.46 -1.22 -10.92
C PHE A 33 -0.89 -0.61 -11.32
N ARG A 34 -1.20 0.60 -10.84
CA ARG A 34 -2.42 1.30 -11.25
C ARG A 34 -2.35 1.71 -12.71
N ASP A 35 -1.26 2.34 -13.11
CA ASP A 35 -1.09 2.83 -14.48
C ASP A 35 -1.03 1.70 -15.50
N GLU A 36 -0.38 0.59 -15.13
CA GLU A 36 -0.19 -0.57 -16.01
C GLU A 36 -1.40 -1.50 -16.06
N CYS A 37 -2.17 -1.67 -14.98
CA CYS A 37 -3.19 -2.74 -14.94
C CYS A 37 -4.60 -2.24 -14.62
N LEU A 38 -4.76 -1.18 -13.83
CA LEU A 38 -6.07 -0.79 -13.30
C LEU A 38 -6.67 0.41 -14.02
N ASN A 39 -5.83 1.29 -14.55
CA ASN A 39 -6.22 2.49 -15.30
C ASN A 39 -6.25 2.25 -16.82
N GLU A 40 -6.05 1.02 -17.29
CA GLU A 40 -6.05 0.69 -18.72
C GLU A 40 -7.37 1.09 -19.41
N GLN A 41 -8.50 1.00 -18.70
CA GLN A 41 -9.83 1.26 -19.25
C GLN A 41 -10.57 2.25 -18.35
N TRP A 42 -11.10 3.31 -18.96
CA TRP A 42 -12.05 4.18 -18.29
C TRP A 42 -13.43 3.54 -18.32
N PHE A 43 -14.00 3.29 -17.14
CA PHE A 43 -15.41 2.94 -17.03
C PHE A 43 -16.24 4.21 -17.30
N THR A 44 -16.66 4.38 -18.54
CA THR A 44 -17.76 5.28 -18.88
C THR A 44 -19.05 4.51 -18.61
N SER A 45 -19.86 5.04 -17.68
CA SER A 45 -21.16 4.52 -17.20
C SER A 45 -21.88 3.50 -18.08
#